data_AF-A0A971EKR4-F1
#
_entry.id   AF-A0A971EKR4-F1
#
_cell.length_a   1.000
_cell.length_b   1.000
_cell.length_c   1.000
_cell.angle_alpha   90.00
_cell.angle_beta   90.00
_cell.angle_gamma   90.00
#
_symmetry.space_group_name_H-M   'P 1'
#
loop_
_entity.id
_entity.type
_entity.pdbx_description
1 polymer ?
#
loop_
_entity_poly.entity_id
_entity_poly.type
_entity_poly.pdbx_seq_one_letter_code
_entity_poly.pdbx_strand_id
1 'polypeptide(L)'
;MVTVRNLLELPALRDLKVVAGKQGLDRPVEWFHIVDFPHFLPFMEGEILLFTTGYAFSQNMGLTKNLIEELVAKRMAGLVIANNLYLNGIPSNICLDADEYGFPIIEIPPGVYFSIITREIATCLFLDRLKDRLAAWVWVNREMSRAALKQDLDSVTKLLHTAGHMEVAIIDVKGQILAIEWSDTQNWTEIVHVVIKDIVRNNQNQDKVEEINLLSRDLSVEKHWQISVYVLPIFNVY
;
A
#
# COMPACT_ATOMS: atom_id res chain seq x y z
N MET A 1 2.65 -11.28 2.91
CA MET A 1 2.86 -11.36 1.46
C MET A 1 1.98 -12.48 0.91
N VAL A 2 1.00 -12.10 0.11
CA VAL A 2 -0.01 -12.99 -0.46
C VAL A 2 0.55 -13.70 -1.69
N THR A 3 0.25 -14.99 -1.86
CA THR A 3 0.64 -15.79 -3.03
C THR A 3 -0.57 -16.16 -3.89
N VAL A 4 -0.32 -16.65 -5.11
CA VAL A 4 -1.37 -17.20 -5.99
C VAL A 4 -2.15 -18.31 -5.28
N ARG A 5 -1.46 -19.19 -4.53
CA ARG A 5 -2.07 -20.25 -3.72
C ARG A 5 -3.06 -19.68 -2.70
N ASN A 6 -2.67 -18.64 -1.96
CA ASN A 6 -3.55 -18.02 -0.97
C ASN A 6 -4.80 -17.42 -1.59
N LEU A 7 -4.68 -16.83 -2.80
CA LEU A 7 -5.84 -16.30 -3.51
C LEU A 7 -6.81 -17.41 -3.95
N LEU A 8 -6.30 -18.54 -4.43
CA LEU A 8 -7.14 -19.68 -4.85
C LEU A 8 -7.88 -20.36 -3.68
N GLU A 9 -7.41 -20.18 -2.45
CA GLU A 9 -8.09 -20.65 -1.24
C GLU A 9 -9.32 -19.78 -0.87
N LEU A 10 -9.44 -18.57 -1.43
CA LEU A 10 -10.57 -17.68 -1.17
C LEU A 10 -11.88 -18.33 -1.64
N PRO A 11 -12.96 -18.27 -0.83
CA PRO A 11 -14.24 -18.91 -1.17
C PRO A 11 -14.78 -18.55 -2.56
N ALA A 12 -14.63 -17.29 -2.98
CA ALA A 12 -15.08 -16.82 -4.30
C ALA A 12 -14.22 -17.29 -5.47
N LEU A 13 -13.02 -17.82 -5.21
CA LEU A 13 -12.09 -18.29 -6.22
C LEU A 13 -12.02 -19.83 -6.28
N ARG A 14 -12.78 -20.56 -5.45
CA ARG A 14 -12.73 -22.03 -5.37
C ARG A 14 -13.03 -22.75 -6.67
N ASP A 15 -13.85 -22.14 -7.53
CA ASP A 15 -14.23 -22.71 -8.81
C ASP A 15 -13.21 -22.44 -9.92
N LEU A 16 -12.21 -21.58 -9.67
CA LEU A 16 -11.12 -21.34 -10.62
C LEU A 16 -10.24 -22.59 -10.71
N LYS A 17 -9.85 -22.93 -11.94
CA LYS A 17 -9.09 -24.15 -12.21
C LYS A 17 -7.68 -23.80 -12.63
N VAL A 18 -6.68 -24.36 -11.95
CA VAL A 18 -5.29 -24.27 -12.41
C VAL A 18 -5.09 -25.28 -13.54
N VAL A 19 -4.92 -24.78 -14.76
CA VAL A 19 -4.81 -25.60 -15.97
C VAL A 19 -3.36 -25.90 -16.36
N ALA A 20 -2.41 -25.08 -15.93
CA ALA A 20 -0.97 -25.28 -16.14
C ALA A 20 -0.14 -24.53 -15.08
N GLY A 21 1.15 -24.86 -14.96
CA GLY A 21 2.13 -24.15 -14.14
C GLY A 21 1.92 -24.30 -12.63
N LYS A 22 1.40 -25.46 -12.19
CA LYS A 22 1.07 -25.72 -10.77
C LYS A 22 2.25 -25.57 -9.81
N GLN A 23 3.48 -25.70 -10.31
CA GLN A 23 4.70 -25.51 -9.51
C GLN A 23 4.91 -24.06 -9.08
N GLY A 24 4.30 -23.09 -9.77
CA GLY A 24 4.42 -21.66 -9.48
C GLY A 24 3.33 -21.06 -8.60
N LEU A 25 2.54 -21.86 -7.90
CA LEU A 25 1.44 -21.30 -7.08
C LEU A 25 1.93 -20.48 -5.88
N ASP A 26 3.19 -20.63 -5.48
CA ASP A 26 3.79 -19.84 -4.39
C ASP A 26 4.40 -18.51 -4.88
N ARG A 27 4.19 -18.15 -6.16
CA ARG A 27 4.55 -16.83 -6.68
C ARG A 27 3.77 -15.74 -5.91
N PRO A 28 4.44 -14.66 -5.49
CA PRO A 28 3.80 -13.58 -4.78
C PRO A 28 2.89 -12.76 -5.69
N VAL A 29 1.88 -12.15 -5.09
CA VAL A 29 0.92 -11.27 -5.76
C VAL A 29 0.85 -9.96 -4.99
N GLU A 30 1.34 -8.88 -5.62
CA GLU A 30 1.18 -7.52 -5.11
C GLU A 30 -0.12 -6.88 -5.62
N TRP A 31 -0.52 -7.20 -6.86
CA TRP A 31 -1.69 -6.59 -7.49
C TRP A 31 -2.29 -7.48 -8.60
N PHE A 32 -3.46 -7.10 -9.11
CA PHE A 32 -4.04 -7.72 -10.31
C PHE A 32 -4.33 -6.67 -11.38
N HIS A 33 -4.30 -7.06 -12.65
CA HIS A 33 -4.62 -6.15 -13.75
C HIS A 33 -5.50 -6.86 -14.77
N ILE A 34 -6.49 -6.17 -15.35
CA ILE A 34 -7.34 -6.72 -16.42
C ILE A 34 -6.89 -6.14 -17.75
N VAL A 35 -6.64 -6.97 -18.75
CA VAL A 35 -6.17 -6.55 -20.07
C VAL A 35 -6.79 -7.37 -21.20
N ASP A 36 -7.19 -6.70 -22.27
CA ASP A 36 -7.77 -7.34 -23.47
C ASP A 36 -7.46 -6.57 -24.76
N PHE A 37 -6.27 -5.98 -24.85
CA PHE A 37 -5.77 -5.35 -26.07
C PHE A 37 -4.43 -5.96 -26.50
N PRO A 38 -4.10 -6.00 -27.81
CA PRO A 38 -2.79 -6.49 -28.28
C PRO A 38 -1.62 -5.64 -27.78
N HIS A 39 -0.43 -6.24 -27.63
CA HIS A 39 0.81 -5.53 -27.26
C HIS A 39 0.79 -4.85 -25.88
N PHE A 40 0.12 -5.44 -24.89
CA PHE A 40 0.10 -4.90 -23.52
C PHE A 40 1.39 -5.13 -22.72
N LEU A 41 2.20 -6.12 -23.10
CA LEU A 41 3.37 -6.57 -22.35
C LEU A 41 4.38 -5.46 -21.99
N PRO A 42 4.67 -4.45 -22.84
CA PRO A 42 5.58 -3.36 -22.49
C PRO A 42 5.15 -2.54 -21.26
N PHE A 43 3.86 -2.52 -20.92
CA PHE A 43 3.30 -1.73 -19.82
C PHE A 43 3.12 -2.52 -18.53
N MET A 44 3.57 -3.78 -18.50
CA MET A 44 3.39 -4.69 -17.37
C MET A 44 4.75 -5.12 -16.82
N GLU A 45 4.90 -5.08 -15.50
CA GLU A 45 6.02 -5.66 -14.76
C GLU A 45 5.68 -5.80 -13.28
N GLY A 46 6.24 -6.81 -12.63
CA GLY A 46 6.15 -7.05 -11.19
C GLY A 46 5.22 -8.20 -10.84
N GLU A 47 4.90 -8.33 -9.55
CA GLU A 47 4.15 -9.43 -8.95
C GLU A 47 2.64 -9.30 -9.25
N ILE A 48 2.28 -9.19 -10.53
CA ILE A 48 0.92 -8.91 -11.00
C ILE A 48 0.24 -10.19 -11.46
N LEU A 49 -0.98 -10.42 -10.97
CA LEU A 49 -1.89 -11.45 -11.50
C LEU A 49 -2.70 -10.87 -12.66
N LEU A 50 -2.45 -11.34 -13.88
CA LEU A 50 -3.06 -10.77 -15.08
C LEU A 50 -4.39 -11.46 -15.42
N PHE A 51 -5.44 -10.69 -15.66
CA PHE A 51 -6.77 -11.14 -16.08
C PHE A 51 -7.02 -10.79 -17.54
N THR A 52 -7.59 -11.71 -18.30
CA THR A 52 -7.95 -11.49 -19.72
C THR A 52 -9.15 -12.35 -20.10
N THR A 53 -9.97 -11.87 -21.03
CA THR A 53 -11.02 -12.68 -21.69
C THR A 53 -10.48 -13.57 -22.80
N GLY A 54 -9.16 -13.50 -23.07
CA GLY A 54 -8.51 -14.23 -24.13
C GLY A 54 -8.70 -13.62 -25.53
N TYR A 55 -9.38 -12.47 -25.62
CA TYR A 55 -9.63 -11.77 -26.89
C TYR A 55 -8.33 -11.47 -27.65
N ALA A 56 -7.32 -10.94 -26.96
CA ALA A 56 -6.03 -10.63 -27.57
C ALA A 56 -5.33 -11.87 -28.15
N PHE A 57 -5.49 -13.04 -27.54
CA PHE A 57 -4.94 -14.31 -28.05
C PHE A 57 -5.71 -14.82 -29.28
N SER A 58 -7.02 -14.57 -29.35
CA SER A 58 -7.84 -14.97 -30.50
C SER A 58 -7.48 -14.21 -31.79
N GLN A 59 -7.00 -12.97 -31.67
CA GLN A 59 -6.72 -12.08 -32.82
C GLN A 59 -5.31 -12.26 -33.39
N ASN A 60 -4.37 -12.81 -32.62
CA ASN A 60 -2.99 -12.91 -33.06
C ASN A 60 -2.30 -14.15 -32.48
N MET A 61 -2.31 -15.26 -33.23
CA MET A 61 -1.62 -16.50 -32.84
C MET A 61 -0.10 -16.28 -32.63
N GLY A 62 0.50 -15.26 -33.25
CA GLY A 62 1.91 -14.92 -33.07
C GLY A 62 2.25 -14.40 -31.67
N LEU A 63 1.28 -13.80 -30.95
CA LEU A 63 1.46 -13.37 -29.56
C LEU A 63 1.66 -14.55 -28.60
N THR A 64 1.32 -15.77 -29.00
CA THR A 64 1.45 -16.95 -28.13
C THR A 64 2.88 -17.48 -28.08
N LYS A 65 3.69 -17.21 -29.11
CA LYS A 65 5.07 -17.68 -29.19
C LYS A 65 5.91 -16.79 -28.29
N ASN A 66 6.30 -17.32 -27.12
CA ASN A 66 7.08 -16.66 -26.06
C ASN A 66 6.29 -15.82 -25.05
N LEU A 67 4.95 -15.86 -25.07
CA LEU A 67 4.13 -15.12 -24.09
C LEU A 67 4.53 -15.43 -22.65
N ILE A 68 4.61 -16.73 -22.33
CA ILE A 68 4.90 -17.19 -20.97
C ILE A 68 6.31 -16.79 -20.55
N GLU A 69 7.28 -16.96 -21.45
CA GLU A 69 8.66 -16.53 -21.23
C GLU A 69 8.73 -15.02 -20.91
N GLU A 70 8.04 -14.19 -21.68
CA GLU A 70 8.00 -12.73 -21.46
C GLU A 70 7.32 -12.36 -20.13
N LEU A 71 6.19 -13.01 -19.80
CA LEU A 71 5.49 -12.79 -18.52
C LEU A 71 6.36 -13.19 -17.33
N VAL A 72 7.10 -14.30 -17.45
CA VAL A 72 8.03 -14.76 -16.42
C VAL A 72 9.21 -13.81 -16.27
N ALA A 73 9.80 -13.35 -17.38
CA ALA A 73 10.87 -12.36 -17.39
C ALA A 73 10.44 -11.04 -16.72
N LYS A 74 9.17 -10.67 -16.87
CA LYS A 74 8.54 -9.51 -16.23
C LYS A 74 8.10 -9.74 -14.78
N ARG A 75 8.41 -10.91 -14.20
CA ARG A 75 8.08 -11.32 -12.82
C ARG A 75 6.59 -11.41 -12.52
N MET A 76 5.75 -11.53 -13.55
CA MET A 76 4.30 -11.64 -13.40
C MET A 76 3.93 -12.83 -12.50
N ALA A 77 2.88 -12.69 -11.70
CA ALA A 77 2.49 -13.71 -10.73
C ALA A 77 1.77 -14.89 -11.38
N GLY A 78 0.96 -14.62 -12.41
CA GLY A 78 0.20 -15.64 -13.11
C GLY A 78 -0.74 -15.03 -14.16
N LEU A 79 -1.41 -15.90 -14.91
CA LEU A 79 -2.38 -15.53 -15.93
C LEU A 79 -3.74 -16.18 -15.63
N VAL A 80 -4.78 -15.36 -15.59
CA VAL A 80 -6.17 -15.74 -15.35
C VAL A 80 -6.97 -15.48 -16.63
N ILE A 81 -7.60 -16.52 -17.16
CA ILE A 81 -8.30 -16.47 -18.45
C ILE A 81 -9.78 -16.79 -18.24
N ALA A 82 -10.67 -15.89 -18.63
CA ALA A 82 -12.08 -16.22 -18.84
C ALA A 82 -12.23 -16.99 -20.16
N ASN A 83 -12.17 -18.31 -20.08
CA ASN A 83 -12.40 -19.17 -21.22
C ASN A 83 -13.89 -19.10 -21.65
N ASN A 84 -14.18 -19.47 -22.90
CA ASN A 84 -15.53 -19.48 -23.52
C ASN A 84 -16.16 -18.12 -23.87
N LEU A 85 -15.45 -17.00 -23.77
CA LEU A 85 -15.88 -15.73 -24.36
C LEU A 85 -15.33 -15.56 -25.79
N TYR A 86 -14.03 -15.79 -25.96
CA TYR A 86 -13.33 -15.62 -27.24
C TYR A 86 -12.42 -16.81 -27.62
N LEU A 87 -12.21 -17.74 -26.70
CA LEU A 87 -11.41 -18.94 -26.90
C LEU A 87 -12.28 -20.18 -26.71
N ASN A 88 -12.08 -21.18 -27.57
CA ASN A 88 -12.70 -22.52 -27.46
C ASN A 88 -11.86 -23.46 -26.57
N GLY A 89 -11.04 -22.89 -25.67
CA GLY A 89 -9.98 -23.58 -24.95
C GLY A 89 -8.65 -22.84 -25.01
N ILE A 90 -7.83 -23.01 -23.97
CA ILE A 90 -6.49 -22.43 -23.91
C ILE A 90 -5.57 -23.30 -24.79
N PRO A 91 -4.82 -22.70 -25.75
CA PRO A 91 -3.91 -23.43 -26.61
C PRO A 91 -2.90 -24.29 -25.84
N SER A 92 -2.71 -25.54 -26.26
CA SER A 92 -1.87 -26.52 -25.54
C SER A 92 -0.40 -26.12 -25.44
N ASN A 93 0.13 -25.42 -26.45
CA ASN A 93 1.49 -24.90 -26.42
C ASN A 93 1.70 -23.92 -25.25
N ILE A 94 0.73 -23.05 -24.98
CA ILE A 94 0.81 -22.10 -23.86
C ILE A 94 0.82 -22.84 -22.52
N CYS A 95 0.02 -23.91 -22.39
CA CYS A 95 0.00 -24.74 -21.19
C CYS A 95 1.34 -25.47 -20.98
N LEU A 96 1.94 -26.00 -22.06
CA LEU A 96 3.25 -26.67 -21.99
C LEU A 96 4.35 -25.70 -21.55
N ASP A 97 4.40 -24.51 -22.15
CA ASP A 97 5.36 -23.47 -21.76
C ASP A 97 5.14 -23.07 -20.28
N ALA A 98 3.88 -22.90 -19.86
CA ALA A 98 3.54 -22.59 -18.48
C ALA A 98 3.96 -23.67 -17.48
N ASP A 99 3.85 -24.94 -17.84
CA ASP A 99 4.35 -26.04 -17.01
C ASP A 99 5.89 -26.04 -16.95
N GLU A 100 6.58 -25.76 -18.06
CA GLU A 100 8.05 -25.70 -18.12
C GLU A 100 8.61 -24.56 -17.27
N TYR A 101 8.06 -23.35 -17.39
CA TYR A 101 8.49 -22.19 -16.62
C TYR A 101 7.89 -22.14 -15.21
N GLY A 102 7.01 -23.08 -14.85
CA GLY A 102 6.27 -23.05 -13.60
C GLY A 102 5.45 -21.76 -13.44
N PHE A 103 4.84 -21.28 -14.51
CA PHE A 103 4.04 -20.06 -14.52
C PHE A 103 2.54 -20.40 -14.47
N PRO A 104 1.81 -20.05 -13.39
CA PRO A 104 0.46 -20.54 -13.19
C PRO A 104 -0.51 -19.92 -14.20
N ILE A 105 -1.25 -20.79 -14.91
CA ILE A 105 -2.40 -20.42 -15.72
C ILE A 105 -3.67 -20.92 -15.04
N ILE A 106 -4.61 -20.01 -14.85
CA ILE A 106 -5.85 -20.23 -14.13
C ILE A 106 -7.02 -19.93 -15.07
N GLU A 107 -7.92 -20.89 -15.19
CA GLU A 107 -9.14 -20.77 -15.97
C GLU A 107 -10.30 -20.37 -15.05
N ILE A 108 -11.05 -19.37 -15.48
CA ILE A 108 -12.32 -18.99 -14.87
C ILE A 108 -13.44 -19.78 -15.58
N PRO A 109 -14.23 -20.58 -14.85
CA PRO A 109 -15.33 -21.32 -15.44
C PRO A 109 -16.48 -20.39 -15.86
N PRO A 110 -17.37 -20.85 -16.77
CA PRO A 110 -18.56 -20.09 -17.15
C PRO A 110 -19.42 -19.70 -15.94
N GLY A 111 -19.98 -18.50 -15.96
CA GLY A 111 -20.88 -17.99 -14.92
C GLY A 111 -20.20 -17.29 -13.75
N VAL A 112 -18.86 -17.26 -13.70
CA VAL A 112 -18.11 -16.49 -12.70
C VAL A 112 -17.69 -15.14 -13.30
N TYR A 113 -18.04 -14.06 -12.60
CA TYR A 113 -17.76 -12.70 -13.05
C TYR A 113 -16.44 -12.16 -12.50
N PHE A 114 -15.68 -11.45 -13.36
CA PHE A 114 -14.42 -10.80 -12.95
C PHE A 114 -14.63 -9.90 -11.74
N SER A 115 -15.73 -9.14 -11.69
CA SER A 115 -16.04 -8.21 -10.60
C SER A 115 -16.10 -8.86 -9.22
N ILE A 116 -16.54 -10.12 -9.14
CA ILE A 116 -16.58 -10.88 -7.88
C ILE A 116 -15.16 -11.27 -7.50
N ILE A 117 -14.42 -11.88 -8.44
CA ILE A 117 -13.05 -12.35 -8.21
C ILE A 117 -12.14 -11.18 -7.81
N THR A 118 -12.15 -10.10 -8.59
CA THR A 118 -11.26 -8.97 -8.41
C THR A 118 -11.56 -8.19 -7.14
N ARG A 119 -12.82 -8.10 -6.72
CA ARG A 119 -13.18 -7.53 -5.42
C ARG A 119 -12.56 -8.32 -4.27
N GLU A 120 -12.71 -9.64 -4.26
CA GLU A 120 -12.17 -10.46 -3.17
C GLU A 120 -10.63 -10.47 -3.15
N ILE A 121 -9.99 -10.48 -4.32
CA ILE A 121 -8.53 -10.32 -4.42
C ILE A 121 -8.13 -8.94 -3.88
N ALA A 122 -8.78 -7.85 -4.32
CA ALA A 122 -8.47 -6.50 -3.87
C ALA A 122 -8.60 -6.39 -2.34
N THR A 123 -9.68 -6.92 -1.76
CA THR A 123 -9.89 -6.95 -0.31
C THR A 123 -8.80 -7.76 0.39
N CYS A 124 -8.44 -8.95 -0.11
CA CYS A 124 -7.39 -9.77 0.48
C CYS A 124 -6.04 -9.06 0.50
N LEU A 125 -5.62 -8.51 -0.65
CA LEU A 125 -4.35 -7.78 -0.80
C LEU A 125 -4.32 -6.52 0.08
N PHE A 126 -5.43 -5.79 0.12
CA PHE A 126 -5.56 -4.60 0.96
C PHE A 126 -5.44 -4.95 2.45
N LEU A 127 -6.11 -6.02 2.90
CA LEU A 127 -6.03 -6.47 4.29
C LEU A 127 -4.63 -6.96 4.67
N ASP A 128 -3.91 -7.65 3.78
CA ASP A 128 -2.51 -8.03 4.02
C ASP A 128 -1.65 -6.78 4.22
N ARG A 129 -1.80 -5.77 3.36
CA ARG A 129 -1.06 -4.50 3.47
C ARG A 129 -1.41 -3.69 4.72
N LEU A 130 -2.66 -3.77 5.18
CA LEU A 130 -3.08 -3.12 6.42
C LEU A 130 -2.49 -3.77 7.67
N LYS A 131 -2.28 -5.09 7.69
CA LYS A 131 -1.70 -5.77 8.86
C LYS A 131 -0.32 -5.20 9.20
N ASP A 132 0.50 -4.99 8.19
CA ASP A 132 1.85 -4.42 8.37
C ASP A 132 1.79 -3.00 8.93
N ARG A 133 0.87 -2.17 8.41
CA ARG A 133 0.69 -0.79 8.89
C ARG A 133 0.07 -0.72 10.30
N LEU A 134 -0.88 -1.60 10.61
CA LEU A 134 -1.49 -1.69 11.94
C LEU A 134 -0.49 -2.16 12.98
N ALA A 135 0.36 -3.14 12.66
CA ALA A 135 1.42 -3.59 13.56
C ALA A 135 2.39 -2.45 13.89
N ALA A 136 2.80 -1.67 12.87
CA ALA A 136 3.61 -0.47 13.06
C ALA A 136 2.88 0.56 13.95
N TRP A 137 1.60 0.82 13.71
CA TRP A 137 0.81 1.77 14.50
C TRP A 137 0.65 1.35 15.97
N VAL A 138 0.34 0.07 16.23
CA VAL A 138 0.24 -0.47 17.59
C VAL A 138 1.58 -0.35 18.32
N TRP A 139 2.68 -0.60 17.61
CA TRP A 139 4.02 -0.44 18.18
C TRP A 139 4.31 1.02 18.55
N VAL A 140 4.06 1.97 17.64
CA VAL A 140 4.23 3.42 17.93
C VAL A 140 3.40 3.83 19.15
N ASN A 141 2.12 3.46 19.20
CA ASN A 141 1.27 3.79 20.34
C ASN A 141 1.75 3.19 21.65
N ARG A 142 2.23 1.94 21.63
CA ARG A 142 2.75 1.29 22.84
C ARG A 142 3.99 2.00 23.36
N GLU A 143 4.92 2.35 22.47
CA GLU A 143 6.15 3.03 22.86
C GLU A 143 5.89 4.47 23.32
N MET A 144 4.99 5.20 22.66
CA MET A 144 4.48 6.49 23.14
C MET A 144 3.86 6.38 24.53
N SER A 145 3.00 5.38 24.77
CA SER A 145 2.36 5.16 26.08
C SER A 145 3.38 4.87 27.19
N ARG A 146 4.42 4.07 26.89
CA ARG A 146 5.51 3.76 27.84
C ARG A 146 6.33 5.00 28.19
N ALA A 147 6.64 5.83 27.20
CA ALA A 147 7.43 7.03 27.40
C ALA A 147 6.62 8.12 28.14
N ALA A 148 5.31 8.24 27.87
CA ALA A 148 4.40 9.07 28.66
C ALA A 148 4.32 8.64 30.14
N LEU A 149 4.21 7.33 30.41
CA LEU A 149 4.22 6.78 31.77
C LEU A 149 5.54 7.03 32.52
N LYS A 150 6.66 7.13 31.80
CA LYS A 150 7.98 7.44 32.37
C LYS A 150 8.27 8.95 32.48
N GLN A 151 7.35 9.81 31.99
CA GLN A 151 7.55 11.26 31.87
C GLN A 151 8.81 11.65 31.08
N ASP A 152 9.30 10.77 30.20
CA ASP A 152 10.52 11.01 29.42
C ASP A 152 10.14 11.38 27.98
N LEU A 153 9.95 12.69 27.77
CA LEU A 153 9.50 13.25 26.50
C LEU A 153 10.58 13.15 25.40
N ASP A 154 11.86 13.10 25.75
CA ASP A 154 12.97 12.91 24.80
C ASP A 154 12.98 11.51 24.19
N SER A 155 12.58 10.49 24.97
CA SER A 155 12.38 9.15 24.43
C SER A 155 11.23 9.12 23.41
N VAL A 156 10.17 9.89 23.62
CA VAL A 156 9.02 9.98 22.67
C VAL A 156 9.47 10.58 21.34
N THR A 157 10.19 11.72 21.36
CA THR A 157 10.62 12.41 20.14
C THR A 157 11.58 11.54 19.33
N LYS A 158 12.53 10.85 19.98
CA LYS A 158 13.44 9.89 19.33
C LYS A 158 12.71 8.74 18.65
N LEU A 159 11.71 8.18 19.33
CA LEU A 159 10.89 7.10 18.77
C LEU A 159 10.12 7.56 17.53
N LEU A 160 9.48 8.73 17.59
CA LEU A 160 8.75 9.29 16.45
C LEU A 160 9.67 9.63 15.27
N HIS A 161 10.87 10.14 15.56
CA HIS A 161 11.89 10.40 14.55
C HIS A 161 12.35 9.12 13.86
N THR A 162 12.65 8.08 14.64
CA THR A 162 13.13 6.79 14.11
C THR A 162 12.02 6.04 13.35
N ALA A 163 10.78 6.08 13.85
CA ALA A 163 9.66 5.32 13.30
C ALA A 163 9.06 5.94 12.04
N GLY A 164 8.97 7.28 12.02
CA GLY A 164 8.31 8.03 10.96
C GLY A 164 9.25 8.72 10.00
N HIS A 165 10.56 8.74 10.27
CA HIS A 165 11.52 9.65 9.63
C HIS A 165 11.03 11.11 9.65
N MET A 166 10.33 11.49 10.73
CA MET A 166 9.76 12.82 10.91
C MET A 166 10.65 13.61 11.86
N GLU A 167 10.76 14.91 11.64
CA GLU A 167 11.39 15.79 12.61
C GLU A 167 10.32 16.30 13.57
N VAL A 168 10.51 16.09 14.88
CA VAL A 168 9.43 16.20 15.87
C VAL A 168 9.86 17.05 17.06
N ALA A 169 8.99 17.97 17.48
CA ALA A 169 9.14 18.75 18.70
C ALA A 169 7.86 18.68 19.54
N ILE A 170 8.02 18.53 20.85
CA ILE A 170 6.95 18.63 21.84
C ILE A 170 7.07 19.99 22.52
N ILE A 171 5.98 20.75 22.54
CA ILE A 171 5.94 22.11 23.11
C ILE A 171 4.83 22.21 24.16
N ASP A 172 5.03 23.04 25.17
CA ASP A 172 4.00 23.38 26.15
C ASP A 172 3.03 24.46 25.61
N VAL A 173 1.95 24.73 26.35
CA VAL A 173 0.93 25.74 25.99
C VAL A 173 1.46 27.19 25.98
N LYS A 174 2.64 27.44 26.56
CA LYS A 174 3.33 28.73 26.54
C LYS A 174 4.36 28.81 25.40
N GLY A 175 4.54 27.73 24.66
CA GLY A 175 5.47 27.58 23.57
C GLY A 175 6.91 27.25 23.97
N GLN A 176 7.14 26.76 25.17
CA GLN A 176 8.43 26.20 25.56
C GLN A 176 8.61 24.81 24.96
N ILE A 177 9.77 24.54 24.39
CA ILE A 177 10.13 23.21 23.87
C ILE A 177 10.41 22.29 25.06
N LEU A 178 9.65 21.21 25.15
CA LEU A 178 9.78 20.18 26.18
C LEU A 178 10.67 19.01 25.73
N ALA A 179 10.69 18.71 24.43
CA ALA A 179 11.57 17.71 23.80
C ALA A 179 11.65 17.96 22.29
N ILE A 180 12.77 17.60 21.65
CA ILE A 180 12.96 17.75 20.21
C ILE A 180 13.89 16.67 19.67
N GLU A 181 13.60 16.15 18.47
CA GLU A 181 14.53 15.33 17.69
C GLU A 181 14.49 15.81 16.23
N TRP A 182 15.52 16.57 15.84
CA TRP A 182 15.67 17.23 14.53
C TRP A 182 17.15 17.31 14.15
N SER A 183 17.44 17.20 12.85
CA SER A 183 18.79 17.15 12.25
C SER A 183 19.62 18.45 12.33
N ASP A 184 18.99 19.61 12.55
CA ASP A 184 19.56 20.97 12.43
C ASP A 184 18.89 21.92 13.45
N THR A 185 19.51 22.02 14.62
CA THR A 185 18.99 22.77 15.77
C THR A 185 19.21 24.28 15.69
N GLN A 186 19.96 24.80 14.71
CA GLN A 186 20.48 26.18 14.76
C GLN A 186 19.48 27.26 14.33
N ASN A 187 18.47 26.94 13.53
CA ASN A 187 17.46 27.90 13.02
C ASN A 187 16.09 27.82 13.73
N TRP A 188 15.93 26.94 14.73
CA TRP A 188 14.60 26.53 15.21
C TRP A 188 13.93 27.52 16.17
N THR A 189 14.69 28.25 17.00
CA THR A 189 14.10 29.24 17.91
C THR A 189 13.31 30.31 17.17
N GLU A 190 13.77 30.73 15.99
CA GLU A 190 13.07 31.73 15.18
C GLU A 190 11.82 31.16 14.52
N ILE A 191 11.90 29.98 13.91
CA ILE A 191 10.76 29.32 13.24
C ILE A 191 9.65 28.98 14.26
N VAL A 192 10.02 28.41 15.41
CA VAL A 192 9.08 28.11 16.49
C VAL A 192 8.45 29.37 17.05
N HIS A 193 9.25 30.42 17.31
CA HIS A 193 8.68 31.68 17.79
C HIS A 193 7.69 32.28 16.79
N VAL A 194 7.94 32.16 15.48
CA VAL A 194 7.02 32.63 14.44
C VAL A 194 5.73 31.80 14.43
N VAL A 195 5.83 30.46 14.35
CA VAL A 195 4.68 29.56 14.31
C VAL A 195 3.83 29.67 15.59
N ILE A 196 4.48 29.72 16.75
CA ILE A 196 3.81 29.83 18.05
C ILE A 196 3.19 31.21 18.23
N LYS A 197 3.87 32.31 17.85
CA LYS A 197 3.25 33.64 17.89
C LYS A 197 2.00 33.67 17.01
N ASP A 198 2.02 33.06 15.84
CA ASP A 198 0.85 33.03 14.96
C ASP A 198 -0.29 32.16 15.49
N ILE A 199 0.00 31.05 16.18
CA ILE A 199 -1.01 30.22 16.85
C ILE A 199 -1.59 30.94 18.07
N VAL A 200 -0.75 31.51 18.95
CA VAL A 200 -1.16 32.18 20.19
C VAL A 200 -1.90 33.49 19.91
N ARG A 201 -1.46 34.28 18.91
CA ARG A 201 -2.09 35.55 18.54
C ARG A 201 -3.46 35.38 17.89
N ASN A 202 -3.70 34.25 17.22
CA ASN A 202 -5.03 33.89 16.73
C ASN A 202 -5.93 33.31 17.84
N ASN A 203 -5.35 32.66 18.86
CA ASN A 203 -6.10 32.19 20.04
C ASN A 203 -6.58 33.30 20.98
N GLN A 204 -5.96 34.48 20.98
CA GLN A 204 -6.44 35.62 21.78
C GLN A 204 -7.71 36.28 21.22
N ASN A 205 -8.17 35.90 20.02
CA ASN A 205 -9.28 36.56 19.34
C ASN A 205 -10.60 35.78 19.33
N GLN A 206 -10.72 34.59 19.94
CA GLN A 206 -11.99 33.87 19.99
C GLN A 206 -12.20 33.12 21.31
N ASP A 207 -13.24 33.51 22.05
CA ASP A 207 -13.85 32.89 23.24
C ASP A 207 -14.44 31.48 22.99
N LYS A 208 -13.83 30.68 22.12
CA LYS A 208 -14.25 29.32 21.81
C LYS A 208 -13.04 28.41 21.71
N VAL A 209 -12.70 27.76 22.82
CA VAL A 209 -11.86 26.54 22.85
C VAL A 209 -12.72 25.35 22.36
N GLU A 210 -13.41 25.52 21.24
CA GLU A 210 -14.15 24.44 20.57
C GLU A 210 -13.26 23.92 19.45
N GLU A 211 -12.76 22.70 19.63
CA GLU A 211 -12.13 21.86 18.61
C GLU A 211 -10.96 22.52 17.85
N ILE A 212 -9.75 22.36 18.41
CA ILE A 212 -8.53 22.38 17.57
C ILE A 212 -8.68 21.18 16.61
N ASN A 213 -9.25 21.48 15.44
CA ASN A 213 -9.43 20.52 14.37
C ASN A 213 -8.07 19.90 14.08
N LEU A 214 -8.02 18.57 14.13
CA LEU A 214 -6.88 17.65 13.94
C LEU A 214 -6.19 17.74 12.56
N LEU A 215 -6.38 18.85 11.85
CA LEU A 215 -5.90 19.06 10.50
C LEU A 215 -4.46 19.57 10.56
N SER A 216 -3.55 18.68 10.18
CA SER A 216 -2.21 19.01 9.68
C SER A 216 -2.20 20.37 8.99
N ARG A 217 -1.36 21.29 9.46
CA ARG A 217 -1.15 22.58 8.77
C ARG A 217 0.25 22.57 8.19
N ASP A 218 0.33 22.59 6.86
CA ASP A 218 1.59 22.84 6.17
C ASP A 218 1.92 24.32 6.32
N LEU A 219 2.91 24.61 7.15
CA LEU A 219 3.46 25.95 7.30
C LEU A 219 4.65 26.07 6.34
N SER A 220 4.48 26.90 5.32
CA SER A 220 5.57 27.30 4.43
C SER A 220 6.25 28.53 5.04
N VAL A 221 7.33 28.32 5.78
CA VAL A 221 8.16 29.42 6.27
C VAL A 221 9.29 29.62 5.25
N GLU A 222 9.24 30.75 4.53
CA GLU A 222 10.22 31.24 3.55
C GLU A 222 10.77 30.21 2.53
N LYS A 223 10.09 30.09 1.38
CA LYS A 223 10.54 29.56 0.06
C LYS A 223 11.34 28.24 -0.04
N HIS A 224 11.78 27.60 1.05
CA HIS A 224 12.69 26.46 1.01
C HIS A 224 12.34 25.32 1.97
N TRP A 225 11.33 25.47 2.84
CA TRP A 225 10.96 24.44 3.82
C TRP A 225 9.44 24.23 3.87
N GLN A 226 8.97 23.00 3.56
CA GLN A 226 7.63 22.54 3.91
C GLN A 226 7.70 21.90 5.30
N ILE A 227 7.13 22.55 6.31
CA ILE A 227 7.06 22.04 7.67
C ILE A 227 5.60 21.72 7.98
N SER A 228 5.28 20.44 8.20
CA SER A 228 3.96 20.01 8.67
C SER A 228 3.95 19.96 10.19
N VAL A 229 3.17 20.82 10.84
CA VAL A 229 3.06 20.87 12.31
C VAL A 229 1.81 20.13 12.76
N TYR A 230 1.98 19.15 13.66
CA TYR A 230 0.89 18.39 14.26
C TYR A 230 0.74 18.77 15.73
N VAL A 231 -0.37 19.40 16.08
CA VAL A 231 -0.72 19.72 17.48
C VAL A 231 -1.64 18.62 17.99
N LEU A 232 -1.09 17.71 18.79
CA LEU A 232 -1.89 16.66 19.45
C LEU A 232 -2.28 17.12 20.85
N PRO A 233 -3.58 17.23 21.18
CA PRO A 233 -4.00 17.48 22.54
C PRO A 233 -3.62 16.29 23.42
N ILE A 234 -2.76 16.51 24.41
CA ILE A 234 -2.56 15.55 25.50
C ILE A 234 -3.76 15.69 26.42
N PHE A 235 -4.79 14.88 26.20
CA PHE A 235 -5.91 14.81 27.14
C PHE A 235 -5.40 14.23 28.46
N ASN A 236 -5.48 15.02 29.52
CA ASN A 236 -5.33 14.52 30.88
C ASN A 236 -6.47 13.52 31.12
N VAL A 237 -6.14 12.24 31.15
CA VAL A 237 -7.06 11.22 31.69
C VAL A 237 -6.94 11.33 33.21
N TYR A 238 -7.86 12.09 33.80
CA TYR A 238 -8.09 12.12 35.25
C TYR A 238 -8.67 10.79 35.73
#